data_AF-A0A150P6W8-F1
#
_entry.id   AF-A0A150P6W8-F1
#
_cell.length_a   1.000
_cell.length_b   1.000
_cell.length_c   1.000
_cell.angle_alpha   90.00
_cell.angle_beta   90.00
_cell.angle_gamma   90.00
#
_symmetry.space_group_name_H-M   'P 1'
#
loop_
_entity.id
_entity.type
_entity.pdbx_description
1 polymer ?
#
loop_
_entity_poly.entity_id
_entity_poly.type
_entity_poly.pdbx_seq_one_letter_code
_entity_poly.pdbx_strand_id
1 'polypeptide(L)'
;MRSRQLLSAFTFLASLSGCGPAGGEPSIPAEASGCPAQLGEELTGTRQIDIGDASSGTFVPYADGTRVRLILGNQGSQMITPWVQVEALPGDAEETCHVVRLANRFEGPLADDRDGLASAQFNAQFIKAGSFLVSDGAFYHPFAWDRGTLEGQELELTVTVRGDGYEGTKSVRIVLE
;
A
#
# COMPACT_ATOMS: atom_id res chain seq x y z
N MET A 1 10.23 -4.30 -76.75
CA MET A 1 8.77 -4.51 -76.66
C MET A 1 8.38 -4.25 -75.21
N ARG A 2 7.83 -3.08 -74.85
CA ARG A 2 6.40 -2.69 -74.81
C ARG A 2 5.47 -3.66 -74.05
N SER A 3 4.72 -3.06 -73.11
CA SER A 3 3.42 -3.44 -72.50
C SER A 3 3.48 -4.31 -71.23
N ARG A 4 3.21 -3.79 -70.01
CA ARG A 4 1.96 -3.28 -69.35
C ARG A 4 0.93 -4.35 -68.99
N GLN A 5 0.63 -4.48 -67.69
CA GLN A 5 -0.67 -4.59 -66.95
C GLN A 5 -0.36 -5.17 -65.54
N LEU A 6 -0.45 -4.48 -64.39
CA LEU A 6 -1.56 -3.89 -63.61
C LEU A 6 -2.73 -4.84 -63.29
N LEU A 7 -2.86 -5.22 -62.00
CA LEU A 7 -4.05 -5.22 -61.10
C LEU A 7 -3.71 -6.02 -59.82
N SER A 8 -3.53 -5.39 -58.65
CA SER A 8 -4.52 -5.08 -57.59
C SER A 8 -5.19 -6.29 -56.92
N ALA A 9 -4.92 -6.52 -55.64
CA ALA A 9 -5.91 -6.35 -54.55
C ALA A 9 -5.34 -6.75 -53.16
N PHE A 10 -5.36 -5.77 -52.26
CA PHE A 10 -5.62 -5.83 -50.81
C PHE A 10 -5.44 -7.15 -50.04
N THR A 11 -4.55 -7.09 -49.04
CA THR A 11 -4.80 -7.75 -47.74
C THR A 11 -4.67 -6.74 -46.62
N PHE A 12 -5.75 -6.62 -45.86
CA PHE A 12 -5.98 -5.72 -44.73
C PHE A 12 -5.63 -6.47 -43.42
N LEU A 13 -5.09 -5.73 -42.43
CA LEU A 13 -5.03 -6.03 -40.97
C LEU A 13 -4.09 -7.19 -40.55
N ALA A 14 -3.41 -7.16 -39.40
CA ALA A 14 -3.61 -6.38 -38.19
C ALA A 14 -2.27 -5.99 -37.56
N SER A 15 -2.07 -4.69 -37.37
CA SER A 15 -1.11 -4.13 -36.42
C SER A 15 -1.68 -4.29 -35.01
N LEU A 16 -1.26 -5.34 -34.31
CA LEU A 16 -1.47 -5.52 -32.87
C LEU A 16 -0.15 -5.94 -32.23
N SER A 17 0.69 -4.95 -31.96
CA SER A 17 1.52 -4.98 -30.76
C SER A 17 1.48 -3.58 -30.18
N GLY A 18 0.31 -3.26 -29.61
CA GLY A 18 0.24 -2.18 -28.66
C GLY A 18 1.21 -2.52 -27.53
N CYS A 19 2.31 -1.76 -27.44
CA CYS A 19 2.93 -1.52 -26.15
C CYS A 19 1.85 -0.83 -25.31
N GLY A 20 1.06 -1.62 -24.59
CA GLY A 20 0.33 -1.10 -23.44
C GLY A 20 1.35 -0.44 -22.50
N PRO A 21 0.98 0.65 -21.82
CA PRO A 21 1.87 1.23 -20.82
C PRO A 21 2.26 0.10 -19.87
N ALA A 22 3.56 -0.05 -19.66
CA ALA A 22 4.11 -0.93 -18.64
C ALA A 22 3.27 -0.74 -17.37
N GLY A 23 2.65 -1.82 -16.90
CA GLY A 23 2.03 -1.83 -15.58
C GLY A 23 3.10 -1.31 -14.63
N GLY A 24 2.88 -0.12 -14.09
CA GLY A 24 3.78 0.45 -13.11
C GLY A 24 3.90 -0.59 -12.01
N GLU A 25 5.11 -1.08 -11.77
CA GLU A 25 5.44 -1.65 -10.48
C GLU A 25 4.89 -0.67 -9.43
N PRO A 26 4.12 -1.13 -8.43
CA PRO A 26 3.70 -0.25 -7.36
C PRO A 26 4.97 0.32 -6.75
N SER A 27 5.25 1.59 -7.08
CA SER A 27 6.44 2.27 -6.61
C SER A 27 6.41 2.26 -5.09
N ILE A 28 7.55 1.92 -4.49
CA ILE A 28 7.79 2.13 -3.07
C ILE A 28 7.38 3.59 -2.81
N PRO A 29 6.38 3.91 -1.94
CA PRO A 29 6.22 5.26 -1.46
C PRO A 29 7.58 5.63 -0.92
N ALA A 30 8.22 6.58 -1.58
CA ALA A 30 9.37 7.22 -0.97
C ALA A 30 8.86 7.61 0.43
N GLU A 31 9.58 7.24 1.49
CA GLU A 31 9.51 8.04 2.71
C GLU A 31 9.67 9.47 2.22
N ALA A 32 8.55 10.21 2.20
CA ALA A 32 8.45 11.35 1.33
C ALA A 32 9.42 12.38 1.88
N SER A 33 10.56 12.53 1.20
CA SER A 33 11.60 13.50 1.54
C SER A 33 11.07 14.95 1.59
N GLY A 34 9.83 15.18 1.14
CA GLY A 34 9.06 16.41 1.25
C GLY A 34 7.86 16.38 2.22
N CYS A 35 7.76 15.43 3.15
CA CYS A 35 6.62 15.31 4.07
C CYS A 35 7.01 15.60 5.54
N PRO A 36 7.30 16.86 5.91
CA PRO A 36 7.41 17.24 7.31
C PRO A 36 5.99 17.33 7.86
N ALA A 37 5.47 16.25 8.47
CA ALA A 37 4.20 16.31 9.17
C ALA A 37 4.33 17.31 10.34
N GLN A 38 3.92 18.55 10.13
CA GLN A 38 3.79 19.58 11.17
C GLN A 38 2.38 19.48 11.73
N LEU A 39 2.20 18.62 12.72
CA LEU A 39 0.90 18.39 13.33
C LEU A 39 0.68 19.38 14.47
N GLY A 40 -0.54 19.92 14.59
CA GLY A 40 -0.95 20.65 15.78
C GLY A 40 -0.82 19.78 17.05
N GLU A 41 -0.56 20.42 18.19
CA GLU A 41 -0.45 19.72 19.48
C GLU A 41 -1.81 19.24 20.01
N GLU A 42 -2.90 19.87 19.58
CA GLU A 42 -4.25 19.58 20.07
C GLU A 42 -4.97 18.54 19.19
N LEU A 43 -5.30 17.39 19.79
CA LEU A 43 -6.11 16.34 19.16
C LEU A 43 -7.58 16.56 19.56
N THR A 44 -8.37 17.12 18.64
CA THR A 44 -9.77 17.51 18.91
C THR A 44 -10.79 16.51 18.34
N GLY A 45 -10.34 15.60 17.47
CA GLY A 45 -11.22 14.63 16.81
C GLY A 45 -10.61 13.23 16.66
N THR A 46 -11.47 12.29 16.28
CA THR A 46 -11.07 10.95 15.82
C THR A 46 -11.58 10.75 14.41
N ARG A 47 -10.88 9.93 13.62
CA ARG A 47 -11.30 9.56 12.26
C ARG A 47 -11.28 8.05 12.09
N GLN A 48 -12.16 7.54 11.23
CA GLN A 48 -12.09 6.14 10.84
C GLN A 48 -10.82 5.89 10.04
N ILE A 49 -10.14 4.79 10.37
CA ILE A 49 -8.95 4.31 9.68
C ILE A 49 -9.18 2.86 9.29
N ASP A 50 -8.72 2.50 8.10
CA ASP A 50 -8.58 1.11 7.70
C ASP A 50 -7.20 0.84 7.11
N ILE A 51 -6.75 -0.40 7.28
CA ILE A 51 -5.53 -0.96 6.70
C ILE A 51 -5.95 -2.01 5.68
N GLY A 52 -5.27 -2.08 4.54
CA GLY A 52 -5.75 -2.91 3.43
C GLY A 52 -4.77 -3.01 2.27
N ASP A 53 -5.30 -3.43 1.13
CA ASP A 53 -4.58 -3.51 -0.15
C ASP A 53 -5.20 -2.51 -1.13
N ALA A 54 -4.37 -1.75 -1.85
CA ALA A 54 -4.80 -0.90 -2.96
C ALA A 54 -4.02 -1.16 -4.27
N SER A 55 -3.29 -2.27 -4.36
CA SER A 55 -2.48 -2.66 -5.53
C SER A 55 -3.29 -2.79 -6.83
N SER A 56 -4.60 -3.05 -6.72
CA SER A 56 -5.53 -3.14 -7.85
C SER A 56 -6.09 -1.78 -8.31
N GLY A 57 -5.67 -0.68 -7.67
CA GLY A 57 -6.21 0.67 -7.89
C GLY A 57 -7.52 0.95 -7.14
N THR A 58 -8.06 -0.04 -6.42
CA THR A 58 -9.18 0.13 -5.47
C THR A 58 -8.72 -0.33 -4.09
N PHE A 59 -8.95 0.50 -3.07
CA PHE A 59 -8.64 0.13 -1.69
C PHE A 59 -9.62 -0.93 -1.19
N VAL A 60 -9.09 -2.02 -0.65
CA VAL A 60 -9.85 -3.10 -0.03
C VAL A 60 -9.35 -3.27 1.42
N PRO A 61 -10.18 -2.95 2.44
CA PRO A 61 -9.78 -3.08 3.82
C PRO A 61 -9.60 -4.56 4.20
N TYR A 62 -8.61 -4.84 5.04
CA TYR A 62 -8.47 -6.15 5.66
C TYR A 62 -9.58 -6.35 6.70
N ALA A 63 -10.28 -7.48 6.58
CA ALA A 63 -11.13 -8.00 7.65
C ALA A 63 -10.33 -8.96 8.55
N ASP A 64 -10.82 -9.22 9.75
CA ASP A 64 -10.21 -10.24 10.60
C ASP A 64 -10.20 -11.61 9.92
N GLY A 65 -9.05 -12.30 9.98
CA GLY A 65 -8.80 -13.57 9.32
C GLY A 65 -8.48 -13.47 7.83
N THR A 66 -8.36 -12.26 7.28
CA THR A 66 -7.93 -12.07 5.88
C THR A 66 -6.56 -12.71 5.66
N ARG A 67 -6.44 -13.48 4.58
CA ARG A 67 -5.14 -14.00 4.13
C ARG A 67 -4.40 -12.92 3.36
N VAL A 68 -3.19 -12.61 3.80
CA VAL A 68 -2.35 -11.56 3.21
C VAL A 68 -1.08 -12.20 2.69
N ARG A 69 -0.84 -11.99 1.40
CA ARG A 69 0.28 -12.59 0.71
C ARG A 69 1.62 -12.00 1.16
N LEU A 70 2.54 -12.86 1.56
CA LEU A 70 3.95 -12.57 1.73
C LEU A 70 4.60 -12.39 0.37
N ILE A 71 5.32 -11.30 0.21
CA ILE A 71 6.18 -11.06 -0.95
C ILE A 71 7.65 -11.08 -0.53
N LEU A 72 8.52 -11.31 -1.50
CA LEU A 72 9.95 -11.26 -1.27
C LEU A 72 10.45 -9.82 -1.50
N GLY A 73 10.95 -9.19 -0.44
CA GLY A 73 11.56 -7.87 -0.53
C GLY A 73 12.92 -7.86 -1.24
N ASN A 74 13.37 -6.67 -1.62
CA ASN A 74 14.64 -6.46 -2.34
C ASN A 74 15.88 -6.96 -1.58
N GLN A 75 15.80 -7.08 -0.25
CA GLN A 75 16.88 -7.58 0.62
C GLN A 75 16.76 -9.08 0.92
N GLY A 76 15.78 -9.77 0.33
CA GLY A 76 15.55 -11.19 0.52
C GLY A 76 14.65 -11.56 1.71
N SER A 77 14.19 -10.60 2.50
CA SER A 77 13.21 -10.80 3.59
C SER A 77 11.80 -11.07 3.05
N GLN A 78 10.99 -11.84 3.77
CA GLN A 78 9.56 -11.93 3.50
C GLN A 78 8.86 -10.69 4.09
N MET A 79 7.88 -10.13 3.38
CA MET A 79 7.18 -8.92 3.82
C MET A 79 5.72 -8.87 3.38
N ILE A 80 4.94 -8.00 4.01
CA ILE A 80 3.64 -7.55 3.52
C ILE A 80 3.71 -6.07 3.16
N THR A 81 2.81 -5.61 2.28
CA THR A 81 2.80 -4.23 1.78
C THR A 81 1.43 -3.57 1.95
N PRO A 82 1.03 -3.28 3.20
CA PRO A 82 -0.28 -2.70 3.45
C PRO A 82 -0.34 -1.23 3.01
N TRP A 83 -1.54 -0.82 2.63
CA TRP A 83 -1.96 0.56 2.43
C TRP A 83 -2.81 1.00 3.60
N VAL A 84 -2.95 2.31 3.79
CA VAL A 84 -3.83 2.87 4.83
C VAL A 84 -4.75 3.90 4.20
N GLN A 85 -6.02 3.86 4.63
CA GLN A 85 -6.99 4.91 4.32
C GLN A 85 -7.50 5.55 5.61
N VAL A 86 -7.85 6.83 5.51
CA VAL A 86 -8.49 7.61 6.57
C VAL A 86 -9.73 8.27 5.99
N GLU A 87 -10.78 8.39 6.79
CA GLU A 87 -11.95 9.20 6.45
C GLU A 87 -11.55 10.64 6.05
N ALA A 88 -12.05 11.10 4.91
CA ALA A 88 -11.90 12.48 4.48
C ALA A 88 -13.11 13.32 4.92
N LEU A 89 -12.85 14.48 5.50
CA LEU A 89 -13.86 15.45 5.90
C LEU A 89 -13.96 16.61 4.89
N PRO A 90 -15.11 17.32 4.86
CA PRO A 90 -15.22 18.57 4.11
C PRO A 90 -14.13 19.56 4.56
N GLY A 91 -13.34 20.07 3.62
CA GLY A 91 -12.25 21.00 3.88
C GLY A 91 -10.85 20.36 3.91
N ASP A 92 -10.75 19.03 3.93
CA ASP A 92 -9.44 18.37 3.77
C ASP A 92 -8.84 18.69 2.39
N ALA A 93 -7.54 18.96 2.39
CA ALA A 93 -6.75 19.17 1.18
C ALA A 93 -6.71 17.91 0.30
N GLU A 94 -6.45 18.10 -1.00
CA GLU A 94 -6.31 16.99 -1.94
C GLU A 94 -5.07 16.13 -1.64
N GLU A 95 -4.03 16.73 -1.07
CA GLU A 95 -2.82 16.04 -0.61
C GLU A 95 -2.45 16.56 0.78
N THR A 96 -2.08 15.67 1.69
CA THR A 96 -1.72 16.04 3.07
C THR A 96 -0.77 15.03 3.70
N CYS A 97 -0.01 15.49 4.70
CA CYS A 97 0.98 14.70 5.41
C CYS A 97 0.45 14.22 6.76
N HIS A 98 0.65 12.94 7.05
CA HIS A 98 0.27 12.32 8.31
C HIS A 98 1.47 11.63 8.96
N VAL A 99 1.44 11.55 10.28
CA VAL A 99 2.32 10.63 11.01
C VAL A 99 1.60 9.29 11.08
N VAL A 100 2.24 8.25 10.60
CA VAL A 100 1.74 6.87 10.66
C VAL A 100 2.61 6.08 11.62
N ARG A 101 1.98 5.47 12.62
CA ARG A 101 2.61 4.46 13.46
C ARG A 101 2.02 3.10 13.12
N LEU A 102 2.88 2.17 12.74
CA LEU A 102 2.54 0.78 12.52
C LEU A 102 3.14 -0.06 13.64
N ALA A 103 2.36 -1.00 14.15
CA ALA A 103 2.79 -1.96 15.14
C ALA A 103 2.25 -3.33 14.76
N ASN A 104 2.95 -4.38 15.18
CA ASN A 104 2.40 -5.72 15.07
C ASN A 104 2.57 -6.49 16.37
N ARG A 105 1.72 -7.50 16.53
CA ARG A 105 1.86 -8.52 17.56
C ARG A 105 1.66 -9.88 16.89
N PHE A 106 2.64 -10.75 17.07
CA PHE A 106 2.66 -12.08 16.50
C PHE A 106 2.38 -13.14 17.56
N GLU A 107 1.52 -14.11 17.24
CA GLU A 107 1.17 -15.22 18.13
C GLU A 107 1.49 -16.56 17.45
N GLY A 108 2.77 -16.92 17.34
CA GLY A 108 3.18 -18.22 16.80
C GLY A 108 4.66 -18.57 17.00
N PRO A 109 5.13 -19.76 16.57
CA PRO A 109 6.53 -20.14 16.71
C PRO A 109 7.39 -19.14 15.94
N LEU A 110 8.23 -18.43 16.69
CA LEU A 110 9.04 -17.32 16.21
C LEU A 110 9.99 -17.83 15.12
N ALA A 111 10.01 -17.17 13.95
CA ALA A 111 11.21 -17.18 13.12
C ALA A 111 12.37 -16.56 13.92
N ASP A 112 13.62 -16.74 13.47
CA ASP A 112 14.84 -16.35 14.21
C ASP A 112 14.87 -14.87 14.68
N ASP A 113 14.00 -14.01 14.13
CA ASP A 113 13.69 -12.69 14.64
C ASP A 113 12.38 -12.66 15.45
N ARG A 114 12.51 -12.66 16.78
CA ARG A 114 11.36 -12.57 17.71
C ARG A 114 10.60 -11.25 17.62
N ASP A 115 11.22 -10.22 17.07
CA ASP A 115 10.78 -8.84 17.17
C ASP A 115 10.38 -8.24 15.81
N GLY A 116 10.27 -9.07 14.76
CA GLY A 116 9.87 -8.65 13.40
C GLY A 116 8.87 -7.50 13.47
N LEU A 117 9.34 -6.30 13.11
CA LEU A 117 8.85 -4.99 13.57
C LEU A 117 7.79 -4.93 14.71
N ALA A 118 8.24 -4.87 15.96
CA ALA A 118 7.35 -4.52 17.07
C ALA A 118 6.58 -3.19 16.84
N SER A 119 7.25 -2.14 16.35
CA SER A 119 6.60 -0.94 15.79
C SER A 119 7.56 -0.02 15.02
N ALA A 120 7.04 0.75 14.06
CA ALA A 120 7.71 1.87 13.40
C ALA A 120 6.79 3.08 13.33
N GLN A 121 7.38 4.28 13.26
CA GLN A 121 6.68 5.52 13.00
C GLN A 121 7.40 6.30 11.91
N PHE A 122 6.65 6.85 10.95
CA PHE A 122 7.17 7.63 9.84
C PHE A 122 6.10 8.61 9.34
N ASN A 123 6.53 9.57 8.53
CA ASN A 123 5.61 10.50 7.86
C ASN A 123 5.23 9.91 6.49
N ALA A 124 3.96 9.98 6.14
CA ALA A 124 3.45 9.53 4.86
C ALA A 124 2.51 10.58 4.26
N GLN A 125 2.60 10.72 2.93
CA GLN A 125 1.66 11.51 2.16
C GLN A 125 0.37 10.71 1.94
N PHE A 126 -0.76 11.40 1.99
CA PHE A 126 -2.07 10.87 1.68
C PHE A 126 -2.73 11.71 0.60
N ILE A 127 -3.35 11.04 -0.36
CA ILE A 127 -4.06 11.64 -1.49
C ILE A 127 -5.56 11.41 -1.30
N LYS A 128 -6.35 12.45 -1.51
CA LYS A 128 -7.80 12.37 -1.44
C LYS A 128 -8.36 11.60 -2.62
N ALA A 129 -9.15 10.57 -2.31
CA ALA A 129 -9.84 9.71 -3.25
C ALA A 129 -11.30 9.56 -2.81
N GLY A 130 -12.16 10.47 -3.29
CA GLY A 130 -13.58 10.50 -2.92
C GLY A 130 -13.77 10.85 -1.44
N SER A 131 -14.34 9.93 -0.67
CA SER A 131 -14.62 10.11 0.77
C SER A 131 -13.46 9.70 1.68
N PHE A 132 -12.28 9.40 1.12
CA PHE A 132 -11.12 8.95 1.88
C PHE A 132 -9.85 9.68 1.46
N LEU A 133 -8.89 9.72 2.38
CA LEU A 133 -7.49 10.01 2.17
C LEU A 133 -6.76 8.67 2.15
N VAL A 134 -6.04 8.33 1.09
CA VAL A 134 -5.32 7.05 0.94
C VAL A 134 -3.82 7.32 0.91
N SER A 135 -3.02 6.50 1.59
CA SER A 135 -1.55 6.60 1.55
C SER A 135 -1.04 6.59 0.10
N ASP A 136 -0.08 7.44 -0.23
CA ASP A 136 0.50 7.53 -1.57
C ASP A 136 1.50 6.39 -1.84
N GLY A 137 1.02 5.15 -1.74
CA GLY A 137 1.81 3.93 -1.85
C GLY A 137 1.65 2.98 -0.67
N ALA A 138 2.19 1.78 -0.84
CA ALA A 138 2.19 0.70 0.15
C ALA A 138 3.36 0.81 1.15
N PHE A 139 3.19 0.43 2.41
CA PHE A 139 4.29 0.48 3.38
C PHE A 139 5.19 -0.76 3.32
N TYR A 140 6.36 -0.63 2.68
CA TYR A 140 7.32 -1.75 2.46
C TYR A 140 8.33 -1.95 3.59
N HIS A 141 8.90 -0.85 4.12
CA HIS A 141 9.99 -0.90 5.09
C HIS A 141 9.63 -1.46 6.46
N PRO A 142 8.42 -1.25 7.01
CA PRO A 142 8.16 -1.63 8.38
C PRO A 142 7.89 -3.13 8.54
N PHE A 143 7.50 -3.90 7.53
CA PHE A 143 7.05 -5.29 7.74
C PHE A 143 7.93 -6.32 7.04
N ALA A 144 9.19 -6.44 7.45
CA ALA A 144 10.13 -7.42 6.92
C ALA A 144 10.52 -8.44 8.00
N TRP A 145 10.53 -9.72 7.63
CA TRP A 145 10.89 -10.84 8.50
C TRP A 145 11.94 -11.74 7.82
N ASP A 146 12.78 -12.37 8.64
CA ASP A 146 13.74 -13.37 8.18
C ASP A 146 13.03 -14.60 7.60
N ARG A 147 13.71 -15.27 6.66
CA ARG A 147 13.16 -16.43 5.93
C ARG A 147 13.00 -17.64 6.87
N GLY A 148 11.78 -17.91 7.31
CA GLY A 148 11.44 -19.13 8.05
C GLY A 148 9.96 -19.21 8.38
N THR A 149 9.25 -20.18 7.78
CA THR A 149 7.86 -20.61 8.08
C THR A 149 6.91 -19.55 8.66
N LEU A 150 6.69 -18.45 7.93
CA LEU A 150 5.68 -17.43 8.27
C LEU A 150 4.29 -17.76 7.70
N GLU A 151 4.24 -18.59 6.65
CA GLU A 151 2.97 -19.00 6.04
C GLU A 151 2.06 -19.71 7.05
N GLY A 152 0.78 -19.33 7.04
CA GLY A 152 -0.25 -19.81 7.96
C GLY A 152 -0.25 -19.16 9.34
N GLN A 153 0.69 -18.26 9.64
CA GLN A 153 0.77 -17.63 10.95
C GLN A 153 -0.16 -16.42 11.08
N GLU A 154 -0.71 -16.22 12.27
CA GLU A 154 -1.58 -15.09 12.59
C GLU A 154 -0.78 -13.89 13.10
N LEU A 155 -1.10 -12.72 12.55
CA LEU A 155 -0.48 -11.44 12.91
C LEU A 155 -1.57 -10.42 13.22
N GLU A 156 -1.51 -9.82 14.42
CA GLU A 156 -2.34 -8.65 14.75
C GLU A 156 -1.59 -7.38 14.35
N LEU A 157 -2.09 -6.72 13.29
CA LEU A 157 -1.58 -5.44 12.81
C LEU A 157 -2.35 -4.31 13.44
N THR A 158 -1.63 -3.31 13.96
CA THR A 158 -2.22 -2.06 14.44
C THR A 158 -1.63 -0.88 13.68
N VAL A 159 -2.51 -0.03 13.15
CA VAL A 159 -2.15 1.26 12.56
C VAL A 159 -2.75 2.39 13.41
N THR A 160 -1.93 3.38 13.71
CA THR A 160 -2.35 4.67 14.25
C THR A 160 -1.97 5.75 13.23
N VAL A 161 -2.92 6.59 12.84
CA VAL A 161 -2.64 7.75 11.97
C VAL A 161 -2.99 9.02 12.72
N ARG A 162 -2.04 9.94 12.74
CA ARG A 162 -2.22 11.28 13.29
C ARG A 162 -2.13 12.30 12.16
N GLY A 163 -3.16 13.12 12.04
CA GLY A 163 -3.23 14.27 11.14
C GLY A 163 -3.44 15.56 11.91
N ASP A 164 -3.72 16.65 11.19
CA ASP A 164 -3.95 17.93 11.83
C ASP A 164 -5.28 17.91 12.60
N GLY A 165 -5.20 18.07 13.92
CA GLY A 165 -6.36 18.07 14.81
C GLY A 165 -7.00 16.71 15.10
N TYR A 166 -6.47 15.59 14.60
CA TYR A 166 -7.09 14.27 14.81
C TYR A 166 -6.10 13.11 14.93
N GLU A 167 -6.57 12.04 15.59
CA GLU A 167 -5.91 10.74 15.63
C GLU A 167 -6.95 9.63 15.48
N GLY A 168 -6.60 8.59 14.72
CA GLY A 168 -7.37 7.35 14.70
C GLY A 168 -6.46 6.15 14.92
N THR A 169 -7.04 5.02 15.31
CA THR A 169 -6.34 3.74 15.41
C THR A 169 -7.23 2.61 14.90
N LYS A 170 -6.63 1.64 14.22
CA LYS A 170 -7.27 0.41 13.75
C LYS A 170 -6.37 -0.77 14.03
N SER A 171 -6.96 -1.86 14.53
CA SER A 171 -6.30 -3.16 14.64
C SER A 171 -7.05 -4.19 13.79
N VAL A 172 -6.31 -5.12 13.19
CA VAL A 172 -6.85 -6.24 12.40
C VAL A 172 -5.97 -7.47 12.58
N ARG A 173 -6.59 -8.65 12.62
CA ARG A 173 -5.87 -9.93 12.59
C ARG A 173 -5.84 -10.48 11.18
N ILE A 174 -4.66 -10.78 10.68
CA ILE A 174 -4.44 -11.37 9.36
C ILE A 174 -3.73 -12.71 9.46
N VAL A 175 -3.86 -13.54 8.43
CA VAL A 175 -3.11 -14.77 8.26
C VAL A 175 -2.09 -14.54 7.14
N LEU A 176 -0.81 -14.79 7.40
CA LEU A 176 0.24 -14.64 6.40
C LEU A 176 0.19 -15.83 5.42
N GLU A 177 0.30 -15.57 4.10
CA GLU A 177 0.19 -16.59 3.04
C GLU A 177 1.28 -16.49 1.97
#